data_AF-A0A7S4RLX3-F1
#
_entry.id   AF-A0A7S4RLX3-F1
#
_cell.length_a   1.000
_cell.length_b   1.000
_cell.length_c   1.000
_cell.angle_alpha   90.00
_cell.angle_beta   90.00
_cell.angle_gamma   90.00
#
_symmetry.space_group_name_H-M   'P 1'
#
loop_
_entity.id
_entity.type
_entity.pdbx_description
1 polymer ?
#
loop_
_entity_poly.entity_id
_entity_poly.type
_entity_poly.pdbx_seq_one_letter_code
_entity_poly.pdbx_strand_id
1 'polypeptide(L)'
;RVRSVLQAVSAHCRSSPALGRVASASQLDGGCGGGLAFRLQLRGAKDDLFAKIILSSSSKGTLQPALERPAESGGGADAREPAVEQVEAEQAGLVALASMCEAEDIGDNMIFDVPVPLGVCRCPGAGAALLLPWLALHRPESLEAHGAAVGTLHRRSRGRSEAYGFTCTTFCGRWRQANAWSHDWVAFFLLQRLQPLLRAAVAAGTVG
;
A
#
# COMPACT_ATOMS: atom_id res chain seq x y z
N ARG A 1 13.66 3.98 -16.13
CA ARG A 1 13.07 3.58 -14.83
C ARG A 1 11.87 2.66 -14.97
N VAL A 2 10.75 3.09 -15.55
CA VAL A 2 9.55 2.22 -15.76
C VAL A 2 9.91 0.90 -16.44
N ARG A 3 10.65 0.95 -17.55
CA ARG A 3 11.15 -0.26 -18.24
C ARG A 3 11.95 -1.19 -17.33
N SER A 4 12.83 -0.64 -16.49
CA SER A 4 13.65 -1.41 -15.55
C SER A 4 12.78 -2.11 -14.50
N VAL A 5 11.77 -1.41 -13.97
CA VAL A 5 10.82 -2.02 -13.03
C VAL A 5 9.99 -3.11 -13.71
N LEU A 6 9.50 -2.89 -14.93
CA LEU A 6 8.77 -3.92 -15.69
C LEU A 6 9.64 -5.14 -16.04
N GLN A 7 10.94 -4.95 -16.28
CA GLN A 7 11.90 -6.05 -16.44
C GLN A 7 12.05 -6.84 -15.14
N ALA A 8 12.16 -6.15 -13.99
CA ALA A 8 12.20 -6.80 -12.68
C ALA A 8 10.92 -7.57 -12.37
N VAL A 9 9.75 -7.01 -12.68
CA VAL A 9 8.45 -7.68 -12.58
C VAL A 9 8.41 -8.93 -13.47
N SER A 10 8.81 -8.81 -14.74
CA SER A 10 8.84 -9.94 -15.65
C SER A 10 9.79 -11.05 -15.19
N ALA A 11 10.93 -10.68 -14.58
CA ALA A 11 11.86 -11.64 -14.00
C ALA A 11 11.27 -12.33 -12.77
N HIS A 12 10.61 -11.58 -11.88
CA HIS A 12 9.93 -12.12 -10.71
C HIS A 12 8.84 -13.12 -11.10
N CYS A 13 7.98 -12.77 -12.06
CA CYS A 13 6.95 -13.69 -12.55
C CYS A 13 7.59 -14.97 -13.12
N ARG A 14 8.65 -14.87 -13.92
CA ARG A 14 9.35 -16.07 -14.45
C ARG A 14 9.94 -16.98 -13.37
N SER A 15 10.38 -16.42 -12.25
CA SER A 15 10.96 -17.19 -11.15
C SER A 15 9.93 -17.80 -10.18
N SER A 16 8.68 -17.32 -10.21
CA SER A 16 7.63 -17.81 -9.34
C SER A 16 6.85 -18.93 -10.03
N PRO A 17 6.80 -20.17 -9.50
CA PRO A 17 6.06 -21.27 -10.12
C PRO A 17 4.56 -20.98 -10.26
N ALA A 18 4.02 -20.12 -9.38
CA ALA A 18 2.62 -19.73 -9.37
C ALA A 18 2.28 -18.63 -10.40
N LEU A 19 3.29 -17.89 -10.89
CA LEU A 19 3.08 -16.76 -11.79
C LEU A 19 3.60 -17.13 -13.19
N GLY A 20 2.72 -17.05 -14.19
CA GLY A 20 3.10 -17.33 -15.57
C GLY A 20 4.10 -16.31 -16.14
N ARG A 21 4.49 -16.50 -17.41
CA ARG A 21 5.31 -15.51 -18.11
C ARG A 21 4.47 -14.30 -18.51
N VAL A 22 4.93 -13.08 -18.22
CA VAL A 22 4.28 -11.86 -18.73
C VAL A 22 4.38 -11.83 -20.27
N ALA A 23 3.23 -11.83 -20.93
CA ALA A 23 3.08 -11.73 -22.39
C ALA A 23 3.04 -10.27 -22.86
N SER A 24 2.30 -9.43 -22.14
CA SER A 24 2.18 -7.99 -22.43
C SER A 24 2.00 -7.20 -21.13
N ALA A 25 2.30 -5.92 -21.19
CA ALA A 25 2.04 -4.97 -20.11
C ALA A 25 1.42 -3.70 -20.72
N SER A 26 0.22 -3.35 -20.29
CA SER A 26 -0.48 -2.14 -20.71
C SER A 26 -0.63 -1.21 -19.52
N GLN A 27 -0.22 0.04 -19.69
CA GLN A 27 -0.43 1.06 -18.67
C GLN A 27 -1.92 1.41 -18.63
N LEU A 28 -2.46 1.57 -17.42
CA LEU A 28 -3.84 2.00 -17.22
C LEU A 28 -3.91 3.53 -17.10
N ASP A 29 -5.05 4.07 -17.49
CA ASP A 29 -5.37 5.48 -17.27
C ASP A 29 -5.64 5.72 -15.77
N GLY A 30 -4.99 6.73 -15.21
CA GLY A 30 -5.06 7.04 -13.78
C GLY A 30 -3.95 6.37 -12.96
N GLY A 31 -3.13 7.17 -12.30
CA GLY A 31 -2.17 6.69 -11.30
C GLY A 31 -2.83 6.55 -9.93
N CYS A 32 -2.63 5.43 -9.24
CA CYS A 32 -3.10 5.25 -7.87
C CYS A 32 -2.01 5.67 -6.86
N GLY A 33 -2.31 6.63 -5.98
CA GLY A 33 -1.47 6.93 -4.81
C GLY A 33 -0.04 7.40 -5.12
N GLY A 34 0.15 8.08 -6.26
CA GLY A 34 1.47 8.59 -6.68
C GLY A 34 2.31 7.62 -7.53
N GLY A 35 1.77 6.45 -7.88
CA GLY A 35 2.38 5.44 -8.76
C GLY A 35 1.75 5.34 -10.15
N LEU A 36 2.37 4.50 -10.99
CA LEU A 36 1.84 4.08 -12.28
C LEU A 36 1.14 2.73 -12.13
N ALA A 37 0.01 2.54 -12.81
CA ALA A 37 -0.74 1.29 -12.78
C ALA A 37 -0.62 0.56 -14.12
N PHE A 38 -0.43 -0.76 -14.06
CA PHE A 38 -0.30 -1.62 -15.23
C PHE A 38 -1.18 -2.86 -15.11
N ARG A 39 -1.81 -3.25 -16.22
CA ARG A 39 -2.35 -4.59 -16.43
C ARG A 39 -1.28 -5.45 -17.08
N LEU A 40 -1.01 -6.62 -16.52
CA LEU A 40 -0.06 -7.59 -17.04
C LEU A 40 -0.80 -8.82 -17.53
N GLN A 41 -0.74 -9.10 -18.82
CA GLN A 41 -1.32 -10.32 -19.36
C GLN A 41 -0.30 -11.44 -19.25
N LEU A 42 -0.69 -12.57 -18.64
CA LEU A 42 0.17 -13.73 -18.51
C LEU A 42 -0.06 -14.71 -19.66
N ARG A 43 1.02 -15.26 -20.21
CA ARG A 43 0.96 -16.21 -21.32
C ARG A 43 0.33 -17.52 -20.85
N GLY A 44 -0.84 -17.84 -21.39
CA GLY A 44 -1.55 -19.10 -21.11
C GLY A 44 -2.21 -19.16 -19.73
N ALA A 45 -2.29 -18.04 -19.00
CA ALA A 45 -3.09 -17.96 -17.78
C ALA A 45 -4.51 -17.50 -18.11
N LYS A 46 -5.47 -17.89 -17.27
CA LYS A 46 -6.84 -17.38 -17.33
C LYS A 46 -6.95 -15.96 -16.76
N ASP A 47 -6.10 -15.64 -15.78
CA ASP A 47 -6.18 -14.40 -15.03
C ASP A 47 -4.98 -13.49 -15.31
N ASP A 48 -5.28 -12.21 -15.43
CA ASP A 48 -4.27 -11.15 -15.54
C ASP A 48 -3.76 -10.74 -14.16
N LEU A 49 -2.64 -10.02 -14.14
CA LEU A 49 -2.14 -9.37 -12.92
C LEU A 49 -2.31 -7.87 -13.00
N PHE A 50 -2.44 -7.26 -11.83
CA PHE A 50 -2.28 -5.83 -11.64
C PHE A 50 -0.89 -5.55 -11.06
N ALA A 51 -0.21 -4.53 -11.60
CA ALA A 51 1.05 -4.05 -11.07
C ALA A 51 0.99 -2.56 -10.78
N LYS A 52 1.19 -2.20 -9.51
CA LYS A 52 1.38 -0.81 -9.08
C LYS A 52 2.87 -0.51 -8.98
N ILE A 53 3.36 0.44 -9.76
CA ILE A 53 4.76 0.83 -9.83
C ILE A 53 4.96 2.18 -9.13
N ILE A 54 5.83 2.21 -8.13
CA ILE A 54 6.34 3.44 -7.52
C ILE A 54 7.77 3.66 -8.03
N LEU A 55 8.02 4.79 -8.68
CA LEU A 55 9.34 5.12 -9.21
C LEU A 55 10.19 5.82 -8.15
N SER A 56 11.47 5.51 -8.13
CA SER A 56 12.45 6.26 -7.34
C SER A 56 12.57 7.68 -7.88
N SER A 57 12.54 8.67 -6.99
CA SER A 57 12.83 10.04 -7.38
C SER A 57 14.30 10.14 -7.81
N SER A 58 14.56 10.68 -9.01
CA SER A 58 15.84 11.38 -9.25
C SER A 58 15.67 12.67 -8.50
N SER A 59 16.44 12.91 -7.46
CA SER A 59 16.79 14.24 -6.96
C SER A 59 15.90 15.41 -7.46
N LYS A 60 15.12 16.00 -6.53
CA LYS A 60 14.29 17.25 -6.63
C LYS A 60 12.77 17.11 -6.75
N GLY A 61 12.19 16.01 -6.30
CA GLY A 61 10.76 15.96 -5.98
C GLY A 61 10.61 15.61 -4.51
N THR A 62 10.57 16.62 -3.64
CA THR A 62 10.43 16.47 -2.19
C THR A 62 9.30 15.48 -1.90
N LEU A 63 9.63 14.26 -1.46
CA LEU A 63 8.77 13.60 -0.48
C LEU A 63 8.64 14.65 0.62
N GLN A 64 7.45 15.24 0.76
CA GLN A 64 7.22 16.22 1.82
C GLN A 64 7.82 15.63 3.08
N PRO A 65 8.73 16.36 3.74
CA PRO A 65 9.51 15.79 4.82
C PRO A 65 8.50 15.18 5.78
N ALA A 66 8.68 13.90 6.08
CA ALA A 66 8.23 13.42 7.37
C ALA A 66 8.89 14.40 8.34
N LEU A 67 8.07 15.31 8.89
CA LEU A 67 8.53 16.19 9.95
C LEU A 67 9.27 15.31 10.95
N GLU A 68 10.48 15.74 11.19
CA GLU A 68 11.66 14.93 11.41
C GLU A 68 11.43 13.77 12.39
N ARG A 69 12.12 12.65 12.15
CA ARG A 69 12.42 11.69 13.21
C ARG A 69 12.90 12.49 14.44
N PRO A 70 12.33 12.30 15.64
CA PRO A 70 13.03 12.70 16.85
C PRO A 70 14.42 12.05 16.78
N ALA A 71 15.46 12.84 17.01
CA ALA A 71 16.83 12.39 17.00
C ALA A 71 17.06 11.35 18.11
N GLU A 72 16.80 10.08 17.82
CA GLU A 72 17.34 8.97 18.59
C GLU A 72 18.67 8.56 17.95
N SER A 73 19.74 8.96 18.62
CA SER A 73 21.10 8.52 18.36
C SER A 73 21.22 7.03 18.67
N GLY A 74 21.30 6.19 17.63
CA GLY A 74 21.70 4.79 17.80
C GLY A 74 21.32 3.87 16.65
N GLY A 75 22.31 3.50 15.84
CA GLY A 75 22.23 2.35 14.94
C GLY A 75 21.90 2.69 13.48
N GLY A 76 22.83 2.38 12.58
CA GLY A 76 22.64 2.46 11.14
C GLY A 76 21.51 1.53 10.69
N ALA A 77 20.29 2.04 10.66
CA ALA A 77 19.15 1.39 10.05
C ALA A 77 19.18 1.69 8.55
N ASP A 78 19.53 0.67 7.77
CA ASP A 78 19.39 0.51 6.34
C ASP A 78 18.30 1.45 5.76
N ALA A 79 18.72 2.57 5.18
CA ALA A 79 17.80 3.59 4.67
C ALA A 79 17.09 3.01 3.45
N ARG A 80 15.94 2.37 3.67
CA ARG A 80 15.14 1.78 2.60
C ARG A 80 14.75 2.86 1.60
N GLU A 81 14.90 2.56 0.33
CA GLU A 81 14.48 3.43 -0.76
C GLU A 81 12.97 3.75 -0.61
N PRO A 82 12.53 5.01 -0.66
CA PRO A 82 11.15 5.38 -0.35
C PRO A 82 10.08 4.64 -1.18
N ALA A 83 10.41 4.33 -2.44
CA ALA A 83 9.53 3.55 -3.31
C ALA A 83 9.31 2.13 -2.78
N VAL A 84 10.36 1.52 -2.22
CA VAL A 84 10.30 0.19 -1.60
C VAL A 84 9.50 0.25 -0.30
N GLU A 85 9.76 1.25 0.55
CA GLU A 85 9.00 1.43 1.80
C GLU A 85 7.50 1.56 1.53
N GLN A 86 7.10 2.35 0.53
CA GLN A 86 5.70 2.56 0.18
C GLN A 86 5.01 1.27 -0.30
N VAL A 87 5.68 0.50 -1.17
CA VAL A 87 5.13 -0.76 -1.69
C VAL A 87 5.02 -1.83 -0.61
N GLU A 88 6.02 -1.94 0.27
CA GLU A 88 6.01 -2.88 1.40
C GLU A 88 4.95 -2.53 2.44
N ALA A 89 4.74 -1.24 2.69
CA ALA A 89 3.69 -0.76 3.58
C ALA A 89 2.29 -1.10 3.06
N GLU A 90 2.07 -0.93 1.75
CA GLU A 90 0.81 -1.31 1.10
C GLU A 90 0.59 -2.83 1.11
N GLN A 91 1.66 -3.62 0.85
CA GLN A 91 1.61 -5.07 1.00
C GLN A 91 1.19 -5.47 2.41
N ALA A 92 1.81 -4.90 3.44
CA ALA A 92 1.50 -5.20 4.84
C ALA A 92 0.03 -4.86 5.19
N GLY A 93 -0.47 -3.73 4.70
CA GLY A 93 -1.87 -3.35 4.87
C GLY A 93 -2.85 -4.34 4.21
N LEU A 94 -2.59 -4.73 2.96
CA LEU A 94 -3.44 -5.67 2.24
C LEU A 94 -3.42 -7.07 2.87
N VAL A 95 -2.25 -7.55 3.33
CA VAL A 95 -2.15 -8.82 4.06
C VAL A 95 -2.96 -8.77 5.37
N ALA A 96 -2.85 -7.67 6.12
CA ALA A 96 -3.62 -7.50 7.36
C ALA A 96 -5.13 -7.51 7.08
N LEU A 97 -5.58 -6.81 6.04
CA LEU A 97 -6.99 -6.77 5.62
C LEU A 97 -7.50 -8.13 5.14
N ALA A 98 -6.73 -8.83 4.30
CA ALA A 98 -7.08 -10.17 3.82
C ALA A 98 -7.27 -11.15 5.00
N SER A 99 -6.37 -11.12 5.99
CA SER A 99 -6.48 -11.96 7.19
C SER A 99 -7.76 -11.73 8.01
N MET A 100 -8.38 -10.55 7.88
CA MET A 100 -9.65 -10.25 8.54
C MET A 100 -10.87 -10.75 7.76
N CYS A 101 -10.70 -10.99 6.45
CA CYS A 101 -11.75 -11.47 5.57
C CYS A 101 -11.84 -13.00 5.58
N GLU A 102 -10.72 -13.70 5.76
CA GLU A 102 -10.66 -15.18 5.80
C GLU A 102 -11.25 -15.82 7.07
N ALA A 103 -11.59 -15.05 8.10
CA ALA A 103 -12.17 -15.60 9.33
C ALA A 103 -13.61 -16.10 9.08
N GLU A 104 -13.80 -17.42 9.30
CA GLU A 104 -14.89 -18.34 8.89
C GLU A 104 -16.35 -17.89 9.15
N ASP A 105 -16.57 -16.78 9.86
CA ASP A 105 -17.91 -16.30 10.26
C ASP A 105 -18.53 -15.25 9.32
N ILE A 106 -18.15 -15.24 8.04
CA ILE A 106 -18.84 -14.41 7.05
C ILE A 106 -19.90 -15.28 6.39
N GLY A 107 -21.15 -15.22 6.88
CA GLY A 107 -22.27 -15.81 6.16
C GLY A 107 -22.24 -15.38 4.69
N ASP A 108 -22.64 -16.29 3.79
CA ASP A 108 -22.42 -16.31 2.32
C ASP A 108 -22.63 -15.00 1.52
N ASN A 109 -23.14 -13.93 2.13
CA ASN A 109 -23.54 -12.68 1.47
C ASN A 109 -22.62 -11.46 1.71
N MET A 110 -21.46 -11.59 2.39
CA MET A 110 -20.67 -10.43 2.85
C MET A 110 -19.19 -10.49 2.47
N ILE A 111 -18.87 -10.63 1.18
CA ILE A 111 -17.47 -10.70 0.72
C ILE A 111 -16.91 -9.28 0.52
N PHE A 112 -15.91 -8.92 1.33
CA PHE A 112 -15.05 -7.77 1.05
C PHE A 112 -13.83 -8.28 0.28
N ASP A 113 -13.80 -8.04 -1.03
CA ASP A 113 -12.70 -8.50 -1.89
C ASP A 113 -11.43 -7.66 -1.66
N VAL A 114 -10.55 -8.16 -0.80
CA VAL A 114 -9.20 -7.63 -0.63
C VAL A 114 -8.26 -8.43 -1.53
N PRO A 115 -7.55 -7.80 -2.48
CA PRO A 115 -6.57 -8.53 -3.28
C PRO A 115 -5.39 -8.96 -2.40
N VAL A 116 -5.13 -10.27 -2.34
CA VAL A 116 -3.96 -10.82 -1.65
C VAL A 116 -2.71 -10.51 -2.46
N PRO A 117 -1.70 -9.80 -1.90
CA PRO A 117 -0.46 -9.50 -2.62
C PRO A 117 0.26 -10.76 -3.11
N LEU A 118 0.60 -10.77 -4.41
CA LEU A 118 1.35 -11.86 -5.05
C LEU A 118 2.87 -11.68 -4.89
N GLY A 119 3.32 -10.44 -4.67
CA GLY A 119 4.74 -10.17 -4.43
C GLY A 119 5.11 -8.69 -4.55
N VAL A 120 6.35 -8.41 -4.14
CA VAL A 120 7.00 -7.11 -4.28
C VAL A 120 8.24 -7.26 -5.15
N CYS A 121 8.34 -6.45 -6.19
CA CYS A 121 9.52 -6.39 -7.05
C CYS A 121 10.32 -5.13 -6.73
N ARG A 122 11.53 -5.30 -6.21
CA ARG A 122 12.47 -4.20 -5.96
C ARG A 122 13.37 -3.97 -7.18
N CYS A 123 13.59 -2.72 -7.56
CA CYS A 123 14.48 -2.36 -8.66
C CYS A 123 15.38 -1.20 -8.21
N PRO A 124 16.56 -1.49 -7.62
CA PRO A 124 17.44 -0.47 -7.03
C PRO A 124 17.69 0.71 -7.97
N GLY A 125 17.44 1.94 -7.49
CA GLY A 125 17.65 3.18 -8.24
C GLY A 125 16.59 3.48 -9.32
N ALA A 126 15.63 2.59 -9.53
CA ALA A 126 14.54 2.76 -10.49
C ALA A 126 13.16 2.80 -9.83
N GLY A 127 12.90 1.97 -8.83
CA GLY A 127 11.63 1.95 -8.09
C GLY A 127 11.30 0.60 -7.49
N ALA A 128 10.02 0.42 -7.15
CA ALA A 128 9.46 -0.84 -6.70
C ALA A 128 8.08 -1.08 -7.35
N ALA A 129 7.63 -2.32 -7.37
CA ALA A 129 6.29 -2.69 -7.81
C ALA A 129 5.60 -3.63 -6.82
N LEU A 130 4.31 -3.42 -6.60
CA LEU A 130 3.41 -4.35 -5.94
C LEU A 130 2.65 -5.14 -6.99
N LEU A 131 2.67 -6.47 -6.90
CA LEU A 131 1.90 -7.36 -7.76
C LEU A 131 0.65 -7.85 -7.03
N LEU A 132 -0.50 -7.73 -7.69
CA LEU A 132 -1.81 -8.11 -7.18
C LEU A 132 -2.57 -8.94 -8.23
N PRO A 133 -3.54 -9.76 -7.80
CA PRO A 133 -4.53 -10.32 -8.70
C PRO A 133 -5.27 -9.20 -9.43
N TRP A 134 -5.57 -9.41 -10.71
CA TRP A 134 -6.47 -8.51 -11.42
C TRP A 134 -7.88 -8.66 -10.87
N LEU A 135 -8.43 -7.58 -10.29
CA LEU A 135 -9.83 -7.53 -9.89
C LEU A 135 -10.65 -6.92 -11.04
N ALA A 136 -11.57 -7.70 -11.59
CA ALA A 136 -12.61 -7.17 -12.45
C ALA A 136 -13.55 -6.35 -11.57
N LEU A 137 -13.34 -5.03 -11.51
CA LEU A 137 -14.17 -4.14 -10.72
C LEU A 137 -15.56 -4.05 -11.35
N HIS A 138 -16.57 -4.40 -10.56
CA HIS A 138 -17.97 -4.22 -10.91
C HIS A 138 -18.57 -3.13 -10.03
N ARG A 139 -19.66 -2.51 -10.49
CA ARG A 139 -20.42 -1.64 -9.61
C ARG A 139 -20.99 -2.50 -8.47
N PRO A 140 -20.90 -2.04 -7.21
CA PRO A 140 -21.55 -2.76 -6.13
C PRO A 140 -23.04 -2.83 -6.41
N GLU A 141 -23.62 -4.01 -6.29
CA GLU A 141 -25.07 -4.21 -6.44
C GLU A 141 -25.83 -3.50 -5.30
N SER A 142 -25.20 -3.36 -4.13
CA SER A 142 -25.76 -2.68 -2.96
C SER A 142 -24.69 -1.92 -2.16
N LEU A 143 -24.90 -0.62 -1.97
CA LEU A 143 -24.09 0.20 -1.05
C LEU A 143 -24.34 -0.15 0.42
N GLU A 144 -25.55 -0.61 0.75
CA GLU A 144 -25.89 -1.08 2.10
C GLU A 144 -25.06 -2.30 2.46
N ALA A 145 -24.94 -3.26 1.54
CA ALA A 145 -24.09 -4.42 1.72
C ALA A 145 -22.62 -4.01 1.90
N HIS A 146 -22.13 -3.07 1.08
CA HIS A 146 -20.77 -2.56 1.24
C HIS A 146 -20.54 -1.91 2.62
N GLY A 147 -21.48 -1.09 3.10
CA GLY A 147 -21.42 -0.47 4.43
C GLY A 147 -21.45 -1.49 5.56
N ALA A 148 -22.27 -2.53 5.43
CA ALA A 148 -22.33 -3.63 6.39
C ALA A 148 -20.99 -4.40 6.46
N ALA A 149 -20.34 -4.64 5.32
CA ALA A 149 -19.03 -5.29 5.25
C ALA A 149 -17.94 -4.45 5.93
N VAL A 150 -17.87 -3.15 5.66
CA VAL A 150 -16.94 -2.23 6.33
C VAL A 150 -17.19 -2.18 7.85
N GLY A 151 -18.45 -2.14 8.27
CA GLY A 151 -18.82 -2.20 9.69
C GLY A 151 -18.38 -3.50 10.36
N THR A 152 -18.47 -4.63 9.68
CA THR A 152 -17.99 -5.94 10.17
C THR A 152 -16.46 -5.95 10.30
N LEU A 153 -15.73 -5.43 9.31
CA LEU A 153 -14.28 -5.30 9.37
C LEU A 153 -13.83 -4.48 10.58
N HIS A 154 -14.48 -3.34 10.84
CA HIS A 154 -14.20 -2.50 12.01
C HIS A 154 -14.53 -3.19 13.35
N ARG A 155 -15.55 -4.04 13.41
CA ARG A 155 -15.85 -4.80 14.62
C ARG A 155 -14.81 -5.89 14.86
N ARG A 156 -14.35 -6.57 13.81
CA ARG A 156 -13.31 -7.62 13.87
C ARG A 156 -11.93 -7.10 14.26
N SER A 157 -11.64 -5.83 14.04
CA SER A 157 -10.37 -5.24 14.51
C SER A 157 -10.34 -5.01 16.03
N ARG A 158 -11.49 -5.00 16.70
CA ARG A 158 -11.57 -4.85 18.16
C ARG A 158 -10.88 -6.04 18.85
N GLY A 159 -10.10 -5.75 19.89
CA GLY A 159 -9.40 -6.76 20.68
C GLY A 159 -8.15 -7.36 20.03
N ARG A 160 -7.80 -7.00 18.78
CA ARG A 160 -6.52 -7.42 18.17
C ARG A 160 -5.33 -6.60 18.67
N SER A 161 -5.58 -5.44 19.26
CA SER A 161 -4.59 -4.60 19.94
C SER A 161 -5.27 -3.75 21.01
N GLU A 162 -4.57 -3.50 22.10
CA GLU A 162 -4.96 -2.54 23.15
C GLU A 162 -4.42 -1.12 22.88
N ALA A 163 -3.81 -0.92 21.70
CA ALA A 163 -3.19 0.33 21.28
C ALA A 163 -3.60 0.70 19.85
N TYR A 164 -3.52 1.99 19.54
CA TYR A 164 -3.69 2.58 18.21
C TYR A 164 -2.35 2.65 17.50
N GLY A 165 -2.30 2.15 16.27
CA GLY A 165 -1.07 2.08 15.50
C GLY A 165 -1.12 0.98 14.47
N PHE A 166 0.06 0.69 13.90
CA PHE A 166 0.24 -0.40 12.95
C PHE A 166 1.70 -0.87 13.00
N THR A 167 1.96 -2.08 12.50
CA THR A 167 3.28 -2.73 12.59
C THR A 167 4.36 -2.03 11.77
N CYS A 168 3.96 -1.23 10.78
CA CYS A 168 4.86 -0.43 9.96
C CYS A 168 4.28 0.95 9.66
N THR A 169 5.15 1.85 9.20
CA THR A 169 4.72 3.13 8.61
C THR A 169 3.87 2.83 7.37
N THR A 170 2.71 3.51 7.25
CA THR A 170 1.84 3.43 6.06
C THR A 170 1.85 4.73 5.27
N PHE A 171 1.12 4.76 4.16
CA PHE A 171 1.04 5.94 3.30
C PHE A 171 -0.41 6.26 2.95
N CYS A 172 -0.77 7.54 2.99
CA CYS A 172 -2.00 8.07 2.43
C CYS A 172 -1.65 8.87 1.17
N GLY A 173 -1.79 8.25 0.00
CA GLY A 173 -1.18 8.77 -1.22
C GLY A 173 0.35 8.83 -1.09
N ARG A 174 0.95 10.02 -1.22
CA ARG A 174 2.39 10.24 -1.00
C ARG A 174 2.73 10.59 0.46
N TRP A 175 1.72 10.77 1.31
CA TRP A 175 1.93 11.21 2.68
C TRP A 175 2.31 10.04 3.58
N ARG A 176 3.51 10.09 4.16
CA ARG A 176 4.03 9.08 5.09
C ARG A 176 3.32 9.21 6.44
N GLN A 177 2.73 8.12 6.94
CA GLN A 177 2.00 8.07 8.21
C GLN A 177 2.80 7.26 9.23
N ALA A 178 3.31 7.95 10.26
CA ALA A 178 3.84 7.27 11.43
C ALA A 178 2.73 6.48 12.13
N ASN A 179 3.06 5.27 12.58
CA ASN A 179 2.11 4.31 13.14
C ASN A 179 2.62 3.72 14.45
N ALA A 180 3.47 4.46 15.17
CA ALA A 180 3.96 4.02 16.46
C ALA A 180 2.77 3.78 17.39
N TRP A 181 2.79 2.65 18.07
CA TRP A 181 1.70 2.25 18.96
C TRP A 181 1.51 3.26 20.09
N SER A 182 0.26 3.55 20.40
CA SER A 182 -0.14 4.43 21.50
C SER A 182 -1.41 3.92 22.14
N HIS A 183 -1.49 3.91 23.47
CA HIS A 183 -2.70 3.52 24.19
C HIS A 183 -3.73 4.66 24.31
N ASP A 184 -3.36 5.89 23.92
CA ASP A 184 -4.24 7.06 23.95
C ASP A 184 -4.60 7.47 22.52
N TRP A 185 -5.88 7.30 22.17
CA TRP A 185 -6.40 7.68 20.86
C TRP A 185 -6.21 9.16 20.56
N VAL A 186 -6.43 10.03 21.55
CA VAL A 186 -6.36 11.48 21.38
C VAL A 186 -4.91 11.87 21.08
N ALA A 187 -3.96 11.37 21.88
CA ALA A 187 -2.54 11.60 21.65
C ALA A 187 -2.10 11.04 20.28
N PHE A 188 -2.50 9.81 19.94
CA PHE A 188 -2.20 9.20 18.64
C PHE A 188 -2.70 10.06 17.48
N PHE A 189 -3.97 10.47 17.51
CA PHE A 189 -4.58 11.22 16.42
C PHE A 189 -4.02 12.63 16.32
N LEU A 190 -3.86 13.34 17.43
CA LEU A 190 -3.29 14.69 17.42
C LEU A 190 -1.84 14.68 16.95
N LEU A 191 -0.98 13.81 17.50
CA LEU A 191 0.46 13.84 17.25
C LEU A 191 0.88 13.13 15.97
N GLN A 192 0.22 12.03 15.59
CA GLN A 192 0.62 11.21 14.44
C GLN A 192 -0.29 11.37 13.21
N ARG A 193 -1.40 12.11 13.29
CA ARG A 193 -2.28 12.41 12.15
C ARG A 193 -2.39 13.90 11.87
N LEU A 194 -2.89 14.68 12.82
CA LEU A 194 -3.19 16.10 12.59
C LEU A 194 -1.95 16.99 12.62
N GLN A 195 -1.13 16.92 13.67
CA GLN A 195 0.04 17.77 13.84
C GLN A 195 1.02 17.71 12.65
N PRO A 196 1.35 16.54 12.08
CA PRO A 196 2.23 16.46 10.92
C PRO A 196 1.64 17.17 9.69
N LEU A 197 0.33 17.04 9.46
CA LEU A 197 -0.36 17.71 8.35
C LEU A 197 -0.38 19.23 8.54
N LEU A 198 -0.67 19.71 9.75
CA LEU A 198 -0.70 21.15 10.06
C LEU A 198 0.68 21.78 9.91
N ARG A 199 1.73 21.14 10.44
CA ARG A 199 3.11 21.63 10.29
C ARG A 199 3.53 21.68 8.81
N ALA A 200 3.15 20.69 8.00
CA ALA A 200 3.42 20.72 6.57
C ALA A 200 2.63 21.81 5.83
N ALA A 201 1.39 22.07 6.24
CA ALA A 201 0.57 23.16 5.71
C ALA A 201 1.19 24.54 6.03
N VAL A 202 1.63 24.75 7.27
CA VAL A 202 2.37 25.97 7.67
C VAL A 202 3.67 26.11 6.87
N ALA A 203 4.46 25.04 6.74
CA ALA A 203 5.69 25.07 5.96
C ALA A 203 5.45 25.34 4.46
N ALA A 204 4.29 24.96 3.94
CA ALA A 204 3.87 25.24 2.56
C ALA A 204 3.23 26.63 2.39
N GLY A 205 3.04 27.39 3.48
CA GLY A 205 2.37 28.69 3.45
C GLY A 205 0.87 28.62 3.17
N THR A 206 0.24 27.46 3.37
CA THR A 206 -1.21 27.27 3.11
C THR A 206 -2.10 27.57 4.32
N VAL A 207 -1.50 27.77 5.50
CA VAL A 207 -2.17 28.23 6.71
C VAL A 207 -1.28 29.29 7.35
N GLY A 208 -1.84 30.49 7.56
CA GLY A 208 -1.20 31.64 8.21
C GLY A 208 -1.80 31.91 9.58
#